data_AF-A0A1A7XEB7-F1
#
_entry.id   AF-A0A1A7XEB7-F1
#
_cell.length_a   1.000
_cell.length_b   1.000
_cell.length_c   1.000
_cell.angle_alpha   90.00
_cell.angle_beta   90.00
_cell.angle_gamma   90.00
#
_symmetry.space_group_name_H-M   'P 1'
#
loop_
_entity.id
_entity.type
_entity.pdbx_description
1 polymer ?
#
loop_
_entity_poly.entity_id
_entity_poly.type
_entity_poly.pdbx_seq_one_letter_code
_entity_poly.pdbx_strand_id
1 'polypeptide(L)'
;MSAISSLVPARFLTITAHLVIVITIFWSRENNVKACLPLEFTPEQYDTEDKKLVVALAVTLGLFVIELAGFFSGVSMFNSTQGLLS
;
A
#
# COMPACT_ATOMS: atom_id res chain seq x y z
N MET A 1 24.46 -9.94 13.79
CA MET A 1 24.99 -9.20 12.63
C MET A 1 24.25 -9.49 11.31
N SER A 2 23.74 -10.70 11.05
CA SER A 2 22.98 -11.01 9.82
C SER A 2 21.58 -10.37 9.73
N ALA A 3 20.89 -10.18 10.86
CA ALA A 3 19.55 -9.60 10.90
C ALA A 3 19.51 -8.14 10.41
N ILE A 4 20.56 -7.37 10.69
CA ILE A 4 20.69 -5.96 10.28
C ILE A 4 20.91 -5.86 8.76
N SER A 5 21.72 -6.77 8.20
CA SER A 5 21.98 -6.85 6.75
C SER A 5 20.74 -7.27 5.94
N SER A 6 19.83 -8.03 6.54
CA SER A 6 18.58 -8.48 5.90
C SER A 6 17.42 -7.46 6.02
N LEU A 7 17.52 -6.52 6.95
CA LEU A 7 16.44 -5.58 7.28
C LEU A 7 16.10 -4.65 6.12
N VAL A 8 17.12 -4.19 5.40
CA VAL A 8 16.94 -3.34 4.21
C VAL A 8 16.24 -4.09 3.07
N PRO A 9 16.74 -5.27 2.62
CA PRO A 9 16.03 -6.10 1.64
C PRO A 9 14.61 -6.44 2.06
N ALA A 10 14.38 -6.77 3.34
CA ALA A 10 13.06 -7.09 3.85
C ALA A 10 12.10 -5.89 3.74
N ARG A 11 12.54 -4.68 4.12
CA ARG A 11 11.71 -3.46 3.99
C ARG A 11 11.39 -3.17 2.52
N PHE A 12 12.37 -3.26 1.62
CA PHE A 12 12.12 -3.11 0.18
C PHE A 12 11.07 -4.11 -0.34
N LEU A 13 11.22 -5.39 -0.01
CA LEU A 13 10.29 -6.44 -0.43
C LEU A 13 8.88 -6.20 0.11
N THR A 14 8.74 -5.80 1.38
CA THR A 14 7.43 -5.52 1.97
C THR A 14 6.74 -4.31 1.32
N ILE A 15 7.46 -3.22 1.07
CA ILE A 15 6.90 -2.03 0.39
C ILE A 15 6.48 -2.40 -1.05
N THR A 16 7.34 -3.13 -1.76
CA THR A 16 7.07 -3.56 -3.14
C THR A 16 5.87 -4.52 -3.21
N ALA A 17 5.81 -5.51 -2.31
CA ALA A 17 4.69 -6.45 -2.24
C ALA A 17 3.37 -5.72 -1.97
N HIS A 18 3.38 -4.77 -1.03
CA HIS A 18 2.20 -4.01 -0.67
C HIS A 18 1.75 -3.09 -1.82
N LEU A 19 2.68 -2.50 -2.56
CA LEU A 19 2.39 -1.75 -3.79
C LEU A 19 1.71 -2.63 -4.85
N VAL A 20 2.24 -3.83 -5.11
CA VAL A 20 1.67 -4.77 -6.08
C VAL A 20 0.26 -5.19 -5.68
N ILE A 21 0.01 -5.42 -4.39
CA ILE A 21 -1.33 -5.74 -3.86
C ILE A 21 -2.30 -4.58 -4.13
N VAL A 22 -1.90 -3.35 -3.80
CA VAL A 22 -2.73 -2.15 -4.00
C VAL A 22 -3.09 -1.96 -5.48
N ILE A 23 -2.13 -2.15 -6.39
CA ILE A 23 -2.39 -2.09 -7.85
C ILE A 23 -3.36 -3.19 -8.28
N THR A 24 -3.19 -4.40 -7.74
CA THR A 24 -4.05 -5.55 -8.06
C THR A 24 -5.50 -5.30 -7.60
N ILE A 25 -5.68 -4.71 -6.42
CA ILE A 25 -6.99 -4.28 -5.92
C ILE A 25 -7.60 -3.22 -6.84
N PHE A 26 -6.79 -2.26 -7.31
CA PHE A 26 -7.25 -1.22 -8.24
C PHE A 26 -7.73 -1.81 -9.58
N TRP A 27 -7.01 -2.75 -10.16
CA TRP A 27 -7.45 -3.47 -11.37
C TRP A 27 -8.69 -4.32 -11.13
N SER A 28 -8.85 -4.88 -9.94
CA SER A 28 -10.01 -5.71 -9.59
C SER A 28 -11.14 -4.92 -8.92
N ARG A 29 -11.15 -3.57 -9.00
CA ARG A 29 -12.06 -2.74 -8.18
C ARG A 29 -13.52 -3.07 -8.38
N GLU A 30 -13.96 -3.29 -9.63
CA GLU A 30 -15.37 -3.52 -9.93
C GLU A 30 -15.89 -4.79 -9.27
N ASN A 31 -15.07 -5.84 -9.26
CA ASN A 31 -15.40 -7.10 -8.61
C ASN A 31 -15.39 -6.96 -7.08
N ASN A 32 -14.44 -6.21 -6.53
CA ASN A 32 -14.36 -5.94 -5.10
C ASN A 32 -15.54 -5.12 -4.61
N VAL A 33 -15.92 -4.06 -5.34
CA VAL A 33 -17.09 -3.23 -5.01
C VAL A 33 -18.35 -4.09 -5.08
N LYS A 34 -18.60 -4.80 -6.19
CA LYS A 34 -19.79 -5.67 -6.32
C LYS A 34 -19.87 -6.75 -5.24
N ALA A 35 -18.75 -7.30 -4.79
CA ALA A 35 -18.72 -8.29 -3.70
C ALA A 35 -19.10 -7.70 -2.33
N CYS A 36 -18.92 -6.40 -2.12
CA CYS A 36 -19.33 -5.69 -0.91
C CYS A 36 -20.77 -5.17 -0.97
N LEU A 37 -21.43 -5.20 -2.13
CA LEU A 37 -22.80 -4.76 -2.29
C LEU A 37 -23.81 -5.90 -2.05
N PRO A 38 -25.03 -5.57 -1.57
CA PRO A 38 -26.14 -6.52 -1.44
C PRO A 38 -26.62 -7.05 -2.80
N LEU A 39 -27.35 -8.18 -2.77
CA LEU A 39 -27.92 -8.85 -3.97
C LEU A 39 -28.80 -7.92 -4.82
N GLU A 40 -29.52 -7.00 -4.17
CA GLU A 40 -30.21 -5.87 -4.81
C GLU A 40 -29.50 -4.58 -4.40
N PHE A 41 -28.94 -3.87 -5.38
CA PHE A 41 -28.27 -2.60 -5.14
C PHE A 41 -28.79 -1.51 -6.07
N THR A 42 -28.77 -0.28 -5.56
CA THR A 42 -29.06 0.91 -6.35
C THR A 42 -27.77 1.43 -7.02
N PRO A 43 -27.86 2.09 -8.18
CA PRO A 43 -26.69 2.67 -8.85
C PRO A 43 -25.99 3.73 -7.99
N GLU A 44 -26.71 4.43 -7.11
CA GLU A 44 -26.16 5.43 -6.19
C GLU A 44 -25.28 4.80 -5.09
N GLN A 45 -25.67 3.62 -4.58
CA GLN A 45 -24.87 2.87 -3.61
C GLN A 45 -23.57 2.37 -4.24
N TYR A 46 -23.63 1.88 -5.48
CA TYR A 46 -22.43 1.45 -6.20
C TYR A 46 -21.44 2.60 -6.37
N ASP A 47 -21.90 3.75 -6.86
CA ASP A 47 -21.07 4.92 -7.09
C ASP A 47 -20.43 5.47 -5.79
N THR A 48 -21.17 5.41 -4.68
CA THR A 48 -20.66 5.83 -3.37
C THR A 48 -19.52 4.93 -2.88
N GLU A 49 -19.71 3.61 -2.93
CA GLU A 49 -18.68 2.66 -2.47
C GLU A 49 -17.46 2.64 -3.39
N ASP A 50 -17.68 2.75 -4.70
CA ASP A 50 -16.62 2.86 -5.69
C ASP A 50 -15.77 4.13 -5.50
N LYS A 51 -16.40 5.28 -5.25
CA LYS A 51 -15.69 6.52 -4.90
C LYS A 51 -14.87 6.39 -3.62
N LYS A 52 -15.43 5.79 -2.56
CA LYS A 52 -14.70 5.57 -1.29
C LYS A 52 -13.45 4.72 -1.50
N LEU A 53 -13.58 3.62 -2.24
CA LEU A 53 -12.48 2.70 -2.52
C LEU A 53 -11.37 3.39 -3.33
N VAL A 54 -11.73 4.20 -4.34
CA VAL A 54 -10.73 4.97 -5.10
C VAL A 54 -10.02 6.00 -4.24
N VAL A 55 -10.75 6.76 -3.42
CA VAL A 55 -10.12 7.76 -2.55
C VAL A 55 -9.14 7.09 -1.59
N ALA A 56 -9.52 5.96 -0.99
CA ALA A 56 -8.64 5.21 -0.11
C ALA A 56 -7.38 4.69 -0.83
N LEU A 57 -7.53 4.10 -2.02
CA LEU A 57 -6.39 3.61 -2.81
C LEU A 57 -5.50 4.75 -3.31
N ALA A 58 -6.06 5.90 -3.68
CA ALA A 58 -5.32 7.09 -4.11
C ALA A 58 -4.46 7.66 -2.99
N VAL A 59 -5.01 7.79 -1.78
CA VAL A 59 -4.24 8.21 -0.60
C VAL A 59 -3.13 7.21 -0.29
N THR A 60 -3.45 5.91 -0.35
CA THR A 60 -2.47 4.84 -0.13
C THR A 60 -1.32 4.90 -1.13
N LEU A 61 -1.61 5.08 -2.43
CA LEU A 61 -0.60 5.28 -3.47
C LEU A 61 0.26 6.52 -3.22
N GLY A 62 -0.35 7.63 -2.80
CA GLY A 62 0.38 8.86 -2.46
C GLY A 62 1.39 8.63 -1.32
N LEU A 63 0.97 7.93 -0.27
CA LEU A 63 1.86 7.55 0.84
C LEU A 63 2.96 6.57 0.39
N PHE A 64 2.66 5.64 -0.50
CA PHE A 64 3.68 4.75 -1.09
C PHE A 64 4.74 5.51 -1.87
N VAL A 65 4.37 6.54 -2.63
CA VAL A 65 5.36 7.37 -3.34
C VAL A 65 6.29 8.08 -2.37
N ILE A 66 5.75 8.61 -1.27
CA ILE A 66 6.55 9.27 -0.22
C ILE A 66 7.51 8.28 0.42
N GLU A 67 7.03 7.11 0.84
CA GLU A 67 7.86 6.07 1.46
C GLU A 67 8.90 5.53 0.47
N LEU A 68 8.54 5.32 -0.80
CA LEU A 68 9.47 4.85 -1.83
C LEU A 68 10.55 5.90 -2.14
N ALA A 69 10.20 7.18 -2.20
CA ALA A 69 11.16 8.27 -2.33
C ALA A 69 12.07 8.39 -1.10
N GLY A 70 11.51 8.23 0.11
CA GLY A 70 12.27 8.17 1.37
C GLY A 70 13.19 6.96 1.47
N PHE A 71 12.79 5.83 0.88
CA PHE A 71 13.58 4.61 0.79
C PHE A 71 14.73 4.76 -0.21
N PHE A 72 14.47 5.24 -1.43
CA PHE A 72 15.49 5.44 -2.46
C PHE A 72 16.46 6.59 -2.16
N SER A 73 16.01 7.64 -1.45
CA SER A 73 16.90 8.72 -0.98
C SER A 73 17.83 8.29 0.16
N GLY A 74 17.65 7.09 0.71
CA GLY A 74 18.48 6.55 1.79
C GLY A 74 18.13 7.10 3.18
N VAL A 75 17.23 8.08 3.31
CA VAL A 75 16.84 8.67 4.61
C VAL A 75 16.17 7.62 5.52
N SER A 76 15.30 6.78 4.95
CA SER A 76 14.62 5.69 5.70
C SER A 76 15.52 4.45 5.91
N MET A 77 16.58 4.33 5.11
CA MET A 77 17.52 3.19 5.08
C MET A 77 18.76 3.40 5.97
N PHE A 78 19.18 4.64 6.20
CA PHE A 78 20.37 5.01 6.98
C PHE A 78 20.09 5.71 8.30
N ASN A 79 18.82 5.82 8.73
CA ASN A 79 18.52 6.29 10.07
C ASN A 79 19.08 5.30 11.10
N SER A 80 20.20 5.68 11.71
CA SER A 80 21.08 4.86 12.56
C SER A 80 20.41 4.38 13.85
N THR A 81 19.15 4.78 14.09
CA THR A 81 18.33 4.33 15.23
C THR A 81 18.04 2.83 15.19
N GLN A 82 18.16 2.16 14.04
CA GLN A 82 18.03 0.69 13.96
C GLN A 82 19.22 -0.06 14.60
N GLY A 83 20.35 0.63 14.84
CA GLY A 83 21.49 0.11 15.60
C GLY A 83 21.36 0.25 17.12
N LEU A 84 20.37 0.99 17.62
CA LEU A 84 20.12 1.19 19.06
C LEU A 84 19.44 -0.02 19.73
N LEU A 85 18.91 -0.95 18.93
CA LEU A 85 18.27 -2.19 19.37
C LEU A 85 19.12 -3.45 19.07
N SER A 86 20.39 -3.28 18.68
CA SER A 86 21.35 -4.39 18.52
C SER A 86 22.30 -4.49 19.71
#